data_AF-A0A0C2X551-F1
#
_entry.id   AF-A0A0C2X551-F1
#
_cell.length_a   1.000
_cell.length_b   1.000
_cell.length_c   1.000
_cell.angle_alpha   90.00
_cell.angle_beta   90.00
_cell.angle_gamma   90.00
#
_symmetry.space_group_name_H-M   'P 1'
#
loop_
_entity.id
_entity.type
_entity.pdbx_description
1 polymer ?
#
loop_
_entity_poly.entity_id
_entity_poly.type
_entity_poly.pdbx_seq_one_letter_code
_entity_poly.pdbx_strand_id
1 'polypeptide(L)' 'MPTPERDTTAQQTLDILYEISQVLNTQLDKDTLATCVSMIESGVNPEALAMVVQELRKEKAGVRVDV' A
#
# COMPACT_ATOMS: atom_id res chain seq x y z
N MET A 1 0.73 5.98 28.10
CA MET A 1 -0.63 6.30 27.60
C MET A 1 -0.50 6.67 26.12
N PRO A 2 -1.12 5.94 25.19
CA PRO A 2 -1.33 6.46 23.84
C PRO A 2 -2.36 7.59 23.94
N THR A 3 -1.99 8.77 23.47
CA THR A 3 -2.86 9.96 23.40
C THR A 3 -3.76 9.82 22.17
N PRO A 4 -5.08 9.98 22.28
CA PRO A 4 -6.04 9.73 21.19
C PRO A 4 -5.78 10.55 19.93
N GLU A 5 -5.06 11.67 20.04
CA GLU A 5 -4.67 12.52 18.90
C GLU A 5 -3.76 11.79 17.90
N ARG A 6 -2.87 10.89 18.36
CA ARG A 6 -1.93 10.18 17.47
C ARG A 6 -2.64 9.15 16.60
N ASP A 7 -3.59 8.43 17.17
CA ASP A 7 -4.39 7.42 16.46
C ASP A 7 -5.29 8.08 15.40
N THR A 8 -5.83 9.27 15.70
CA THR A 8 -6.62 10.03 14.72
C THR A 8 -5.77 10.56 13.57
N THR A 9 -4.57 11.06 13.84
CA THR A 9 -3.68 11.57 12.77
C THR A 9 -3.25 10.45 11.83
N ALA A 10 -2.86 9.28 12.36
CA ALA A 10 -2.44 8.14 11.54
C ALA A 10 -3.58 7.64 10.63
N GLN A 11 -4.81 7.57 11.15
CA GLN A 11 -5.99 7.21 10.35
C GLN A 11 -6.28 8.24 9.26
N GLN A 12 -6.23 9.54 9.59
CA GLN A 12 -6.43 10.61 8.62
C GLN A 12 -5.37 10.58 7.51
N THR A 13 -4.11 10.33 7.85
CA THR A 13 -3.04 10.18 6.85
C THR A 13 -3.29 8.99 5.92
N LEU A 14 -3.68 7.83 6.47
CA LEU A 14 -4.02 6.66 5.66
C LEU A 14 -5.24 6.91 4.76
N ASP A 15 -6.26 7.64 5.24
CA ASP A 15 -7.42 7.99 4.43
C ASP A 15 -7.04 8.90 3.24
N ILE A 16 -6.21 9.91 3.46
CA ILE A 16 -5.70 10.78 2.39
C ILE A 16 -4.87 9.97 1.38
N LEU A 17 -3.97 9.11 1.87
CA LEU A 17 -3.18 8.24 1.00
C LEU A 17 -4.07 7.28 0.20
N TYR A 18 -5.15 6.78 0.80
CA TYR A 18 -6.11 5.93 0.12
C TYR A 18 -6.84 6.68 -0.99
N GLU A 19 -7.32 7.90 -0.74
CA GLU A 19 -7.92 8.75 -1.78
C GLU A 19 -6.96 8.99 -2.95
N ILE A 20 -5.69 9.31 -2.67
CA ILE A 20 -4.64 9.45 -3.70
C ILE A 20 -4.49 8.15 -4.49
N SER A 21 -4.48 7.00 -3.81
CA SER A 21 -4.34 5.68 -4.43
C SER A 21 -5.48 5.36 -5.40
N GLN A 22 -6.71 5.81 -5.09
CA GLN A 22 -7.89 5.66 -5.94
C GLN A 22 -7.82 6.58 -7.16
N VAL A 23 -7.41 7.84 -6.97
CA VAL A 23 -7.23 8.80 -8.08
C VAL A 23 -6.19 8.29 -9.08
N LEU A 24 -5.09 7.73 -8.59
CA LEU A 24 -4.04 7.13 -9.41
C LEU A 24 -4.41 5.75 -9.98
N ASN A 25 -5.62 5.24 -9.72
CA ASN A 25 -6.08 3.92 -10.14
C ASN A 25 -5.10 2.80 -9.79
N THR A 26 -4.46 2.90 -8.63
CA THR A 26 -3.52 1.87 -8.17
C THR A 26 -4.23 0.58 -7.76
N GLN A 27 -5.57 0.57 -7.67
CA GLN A 27 -6.40 -0.57 -7.25
C GLN A 27 -5.94 -1.20 -5.91
N LEU A 28 -5.32 -0.43 -5.03
CA LEU A 28 -4.94 -0.89 -3.69
C LEU A 28 -6.14 -0.73 -2.75
N ASP A 29 -6.51 -1.80 -2.07
CA ASP A 29 -7.45 -1.74 -0.94
C ASP A 29 -6.79 -1.11 0.29
N LYS A 30 -7.60 -0.55 1.19
CA LYS A 30 -7.12 0.19 2.37
C LYS A 30 -6.19 -0.65 3.26
N ASP A 31 -6.46 -1.93 3.44
CA ASP A 31 -5.60 -2.86 4.19
C ASP A 31 -4.24 -3.11 3.52
N THR A 32 -4.24 -3.22 2.19
CA THR A 32 -3.00 -3.42 1.42
C THR A 32 -2.15 -2.16 1.47
N LEU A 33 -2.78 -0.99 1.36
CA LEU A 33 -2.10 0.30 1.49
C LEU A 33 -1.48 0.47 2.89
N ALA A 34 -2.21 0.15 3.95
CA ALA A 34 -1.68 0.19 5.32
C ALA A 34 -0.47 -0.73 5.51
N THR A 35 -0.52 -1.93 4.92
CA THR A 35 0.62 -2.87 4.93
C THR A 35 1.81 -2.30 4.18
N CYS A 36 1.60 -1.70 3.00
CA CYS A 36 2.66 -1.04 2.23
C CYS A 36 3.31 0.12 3.00
N VAL A 37 2.52 0.95 3.67
CA VAL A 37 3.02 2.05 4.51
C VAL A 37 3.89 1.50 5.64
N SER A 38 3.43 0.47 6.36
CA SER A 38 4.21 -0.15 7.43
C SER A 38 5.54 -0.76 6.95
N MET A 39 5.55 -1.36 5.76
CA MET A 39 6.78 -1.86 5.14
C MET A 39 7.75 -0.72 4.80
N ILE A 40 7.25 0.38 4.23
CA ILE A 40 8.07 1.56 3.89
C ILE A 40 8.63 2.21 5.17
N GLU A 41 7.82 2.33 6.23
CA GLU A 41 8.26 2.82 7.55
C GLU A 41 9.34 1.92 8.17
N SER A 42 9.33 0.62 7.85
CA SER A 42 10.35 -0.35 8.26
C SER A 42 11.64 -0.28 7.41
N GLY A 43 11.71 0.63 6.42
CA GLY A 43 12.88 0.84 5.57
C GLY A 43 12.86 0.09 4.24
N VAL A 44 11.72 -0.50 3.85
CA VAL A 44 11.57 -1.12 2.52
C VAL A 44 11.53 -0.04 1.45
N ASN A 45 12.25 -0.26 0.34
CA ASN A 45 12.22 0.65 -0.80
C ASN A 45 10.81 0.62 -1.47
N PRO A 46 10.16 1.79 -1.67
CA PRO A 46 8.81 1.87 -2.23
C PRO A 46 8.72 1.44 -3.70
N GLU A 47 9.76 1.67 -4.51
CA GLU A 47 9.80 1.28 -5.93
C GLU A 47 9.92 -0.24 -6.07
N ALA A 48 10.79 -0.86 -5.27
CA ALA A 48 10.91 -2.32 -5.22
C ALA A 48 9.61 -2.96 -4.75
N LEU A 49 8.96 -2.38 -3.73
CA LEU A 49 7.65 -2.84 -3.26
C LEU A 49 6.58 -2.73 -4.35
N ALA A 50 6.55 -1.63 -5.10
CA ALA A 50 5.62 -1.45 -6.21
C ALA A 50 5.80 -2.53 -7.30
N MET A 51 7.05 -2.88 -7.63
CA MET A 51 7.33 -3.97 -8.57
C MET A 51 6.79 -5.30 -8.09
N VAL A 52 7.03 -5.66 -6.82
CA VAL A 52 6.54 -6.92 -6.23
C VAL A 52 5.01 -6.96 -6.24
N VAL A 53 4.35 -5.88 -5.84
CA VAL A 53 2.87 -5.80 -5.85
C VAL A 53 2.30 -5.93 -7.25
N GLN A 54 2.94 -5.31 -8.26
CA GLN A 54 2.52 -5.47 -9.65
C GLN A 54 2.71 -6.90 -10.14
N GLU A 55 3.81 -7.55 -9.80
CA GLU A 55 4.09 -8.92 -10.22
C GLU A 55 3.11 -9.91 -9.60
N LEU A 56 2.85 -9.81 -8.28
CA LEU A 56 1.85 -10.64 -7.59
C LEU A 56 0.45 -10.48 -8.18
N ARG A 57 0.10 -9.28 -8.67
CA ARG A 57 -1.17 -9.04 -9.36
C ARG A 57 -1.23 -9.67 -10.73
N LYS A 58 -0.15 -9.64 -11.50
CA LYS A 58 -0.05 -10.34 -12.79
C LYS A 58 -0.18 -11.85 -12.61
N GLU A 59 0.51 -12.41 -11.61
CA GLU A 59 0.42 -13.83 -11.26
C GLU A 59 -1.03 -14.22 -10.88
N LYS A 60 -1.68 -13.42 -10.03
CA LYS A 60 -3.11 -13.61 -9.68
C LYS A 60 -4.04 -13.51 -10.88
N ALA A 61 -3.74 -12.64 -11.84
CA ALA A 61 -4.51 -12.50 -13.08
C ALA A 61 -4.31 -13.67 -14.06
N GLY A 62 -3.50 -14.69 -13.70
CA GLY A 62 -3.27 -15.86 -14.54
C GLY A 62 -2.32 -15.59 -15.71
N VAL A 63 -1.64 -14.44 -15.73
CA VAL A 63 -0.52 -14.22 -16.64
C VAL A 63 0.66 -14.99 -16.06
N ARG A 64 0.75 -16.28 -16.41
CA ARG A 64 2.01 -17.01 -16.32
C ARG A 64 3.00 -16.26 -17.20
N VAL A 65 3.97 -15.61 -16.59
CA VAL A 65 5.17 -15.20 -17.31
C VAL A 65 5.96 -16.49 -17.50
N ASP A 66 5.64 -17.23 -18.56
CA ASP A 66 6.51 -18.31 -19.02
C ASP A 66 7.85 -17.67 -19.39
N VAL A 67 8.89 -18.17 -18.71
CA VAL A 67 10.30 -17.78 -18.85
C VAL A 67 10.84 -18.03 -20.27
#